data_AF-A0A936TZP7-F1
#
_entry.id   AF-A0A936TZP7-F1
#
_cell.length_a   1.000
_cell.length_b   1.000
_cell.length_c   1.000
_cell.angle_alpha   90.00
_cell.angle_beta   90.00
_cell.angle_gamma   90.00
#
_symmetry.space_group_name_H-M   'P 1'
#
loop_
_entity.id
_entity.type
_entity.pdbx_description
1 polymer ?
#
loop_
_entity_poly.entity_id
_entity_poly.type
_entity_poly.pdbx_seq_one_letter_code
_entity_poly.pdbx_strand_id
1 'polypeptide(L)'
;MAGIQFTSGAPENLNYPLSLINNPSTVVSDSAGNLLFYSDGFRVYNRNFQVMKNGTDIMGGRDLTTCIAFAKPGSSRFYYLFTVGEAPGGTPPRVYGGYAMICRANGGLGKVTVKNIMMDQGRCYGSVDGHFSQKQS
;
A
#
# COMPACT_ATOMS: atom_id res chain seq x y z
N MET A 1 7.59 20.84 4.11
CA MET A 1 6.63 20.09 3.28
C MET A 1 5.67 21.10 2.67
N ALA A 2 5.21 20.88 1.45
CA ALA A 2 4.18 21.69 0.82
C ALA A 2 3.12 20.73 0.27
N GLY A 3 1.87 21.15 0.24
CA GLY A 3 0.77 20.34 -0.30
C GLY A 3 -0.08 21.18 -1.25
N ILE A 4 -0.56 20.55 -2.31
CA ILE A 4 -1.49 21.14 -3.27
C ILE A 4 -2.74 20.26 -3.34
N GLN A 5 -3.92 20.88 -3.47
CA GLN A 5 -5.19 20.20 -3.70
C GLN A 5 -5.84 20.73 -5.00
N PHE A 6 -6.72 19.94 -5.62
CA PHE A 6 -7.38 20.27 -6.89
C PHE A 6 -8.91 20.25 -6.76
N THR A 7 -9.44 20.85 -5.70
CA THR A 7 -10.87 20.85 -5.37
C THR A 7 -11.73 21.76 -6.26
N SER A 8 -11.14 22.78 -6.88
CA SER A 8 -11.83 23.78 -7.71
C SER A 8 -11.47 23.73 -9.21
N GLY A 9 -10.69 22.74 -9.62
CA GLY A 9 -10.13 22.65 -10.98
C GLY A 9 -8.83 23.45 -11.20
N ALA A 10 -8.42 24.25 -10.22
CA ALA A 10 -7.09 24.88 -10.17
C ALA A 10 -6.27 24.30 -8.98
N PRO A 11 -4.93 24.36 -9.03
CA PRO A 11 -4.10 24.00 -7.88
C PRO A 11 -4.27 25.04 -6.77
N GLU A 12 -4.71 24.58 -5.61
CA GLU A 12 -4.83 25.37 -4.37
C GLU A 12 -3.87 24.84 -3.31
N ASN A 13 -3.52 25.67 -2.33
CA ASN A 13 -2.77 25.19 -1.17
C ASN A 13 -3.58 24.16 -0.39
N LEU A 14 -2.91 23.11 0.07
CA LEU A 14 -3.50 22.12 0.95
C LEU A 14 -3.87 22.75 2.30
N ASN A 15 -5.15 22.75 2.62
CA ASN A 15 -5.69 23.38 3.86
C ASN A 15 -5.53 22.51 5.12
N TYR A 16 -4.47 21.69 5.20
CA TYR A 16 -4.18 20.86 6.36
C TYR A 16 -2.89 21.31 7.06
N PRO A 17 -2.83 21.23 8.40
CA PRO A 17 -1.60 21.51 9.12
C PRO A 17 -0.52 20.48 8.72
N LEU A 18 0.54 20.96 8.07
CA LEU A 18 1.63 20.13 7.58
C LEU A 18 2.37 19.36 8.69
N SER A 19 2.28 19.83 9.94
CA SER A 19 2.83 19.15 11.12
C SER A 19 2.17 17.80 11.42
N LEU A 20 0.96 17.54 10.90
CA LEU A 20 0.28 16.26 11.05
C LEU A 20 0.65 15.23 9.98
N ILE A 21 1.36 15.67 8.94
CA ILE A 21 1.71 14.84 7.79
C ILE A 21 3.17 14.42 7.94
N ASN A 22 3.41 13.12 8.05
CA ASN A 22 4.74 12.54 8.20
C ASN A 22 5.20 11.94 6.88
N ASN A 23 6.07 12.63 6.12
CA ASN A 23 6.74 12.15 4.89
C ASN A 23 5.91 11.14 4.05
N PRO A 24 4.75 11.54 3.51
CA PRO A 24 3.85 10.63 2.85
C PRO A 24 4.47 10.23 1.51
N SER A 25 4.57 8.92 1.26
CA SER A 25 4.92 8.38 -0.06
C SER A 25 3.67 8.11 -0.90
N THR A 26 2.49 8.02 -0.29
CA THR A 26 1.22 7.83 -0.99
C THR A 26 0.12 8.65 -0.35
N VAL A 27 -0.67 9.31 -1.18
CA VAL A 27 -1.91 10.00 -0.79
C VAL A 27 -3.02 9.51 -1.70
N VAL A 28 -4.17 9.16 -1.14
CA VAL A 28 -5.35 8.74 -1.90
C VAL A 28 -6.54 9.64 -1.55
N SER A 29 -7.15 10.24 -2.56
CA SER A 29 -8.35 11.08 -2.45
C SER A 29 -9.53 10.49 -3.22
N ASP A 30 -10.74 10.99 -2.95
CA ASP A 30 -11.89 10.74 -3.81
C ASP A 30 -11.91 11.68 -5.03
N SER A 31 -12.92 11.54 -5.89
CA SER A 31 -13.10 12.35 -7.10
C SER A 31 -13.38 13.83 -6.82
N ALA A 32 -13.73 14.19 -5.59
CA ALA A 32 -13.92 15.57 -5.16
C ALA A 32 -12.66 16.14 -4.48
N GLY A 33 -11.56 15.38 -4.44
CA GLY A 33 -10.30 15.81 -3.83
C GLY A 33 -10.25 15.63 -2.31
N ASN A 34 -11.25 15.00 -1.67
CA ASN A 34 -11.21 14.78 -0.24
C ASN A 34 -10.22 13.66 0.10
N LEU A 35 -9.39 13.88 1.12
CA LEU A 35 -8.46 12.88 1.63
C LEU A 35 -9.23 11.64 2.12
N LEU A 36 -8.78 10.46 1.70
CA LEU A 36 -9.30 9.17 2.15
C LEU A 36 -8.33 8.53 3.12
N PHE A 37 -7.07 8.42 2.71
CA PHE A 37 -5.96 7.93 3.51
C PHE A 37 -4.63 8.33 2.89
N TYR A 38 -3.57 8.25 3.69
CA TYR A 38 -2.20 8.40 3.21
C TYR A 38 -1.28 7.41 3.93
N SER A 39 -0.08 7.20 3.39
CA SER A 39 0.91 6.32 3.98
C SER A 39 2.31 6.86 3.79
N ASP A 40 3.16 6.64 4.81
CA ASP A 40 4.59 6.90 4.80
C ASP A 40 5.40 5.61 4.54
N GLY A 41 4.75 4.55 4.05
CA GLY A 41 5.37 3.24 3.81
C GLY A 41 5.51 2.36 5.06
N PHE A 42 5.48 2.94 6.27
CA PHE A 42 5.54 2.22 7.54
C PHE A 42 4.19 2.21 8.28
N ARG A 43 3.42 3.29 8.13
CA ARG A 43 2.10 3.50 8.71
C ARG A 43 1.08 3.89 7.65
N VAL A 44 -0.17 3.54 7.90
CA VAL A 44 -1.34 4.00 7.15
C VAL A 44 -2.18 4.91 8.04
N TYR A 45 -2.45 6.10 7.56
CA TYR A 45 -3.20 7.14 8.26
C TYR A 45 -4.55 7.37 7.58
N ASN A 46 -5.59 7.63 8.37
CA ASN A 46 -6.90 8.00 7.86
C ASN A 46 -6.97 9.50 7.53
N ARG A 47 -8.13 9.92 7.01
CA ARG A 47 -8.44 11.31 6.68
C ARG A 47 -8.36 12.31 7.84
N ASN A 48 -8.35 11.83 9.09
CA ASN A 48 -8.24 12.64 10.30
C ASN A 48 -6.78 12.66 10.82
N PHE A 49 -5.79 12.27 10.01
CA PHE A 49 -4.37 12.21 10.36
C PHE A 49 -4.04 11.25 11.50
N GLN A 50 -4.92 10.29 11.76
CA GLN A 50 -4.74 9.26 12.78
C GLN A 50 -4.34 7.95 12.14
N VAL A 51 -3.46 7.19 12.80
CA VAL A 51 -3.08 5.86 12.33
C VAL A 51 -4.33 4.96 12.28
N MET A 52 -4.56 4.31 11.13
CA MET A 52 -5.66 3.37 10.96
C MET A 52 -5.50 2.17 11.90
N LYS A 53 -6.61 1.52 12.26
CA LYS A 53 -6.54 0.24 12.97
C LYS A 53 -5.71 -0.76 12.17
N ASN A 54 -4.73 -1.38 12.84
CA ASN A 54 -3.74 -2.29 12.24
C ASN A 54 -2.83 -1.64 11.17
N GLY A 55 -2.77 -0.30 11.14
CA GLY A 55 -2.00 0.48 10.17
C GLY A 55 -0.57 0.78 10.59
N THR A 56 0.04 0.02 11.50
CA THR A 56 1.47 0.12 11.83
C THR A 56 2.23 -1.09 11.30
N ASP A 57 3.55 -0.96 11.22
CA ASP A 57 4.48 -2.03 10.85
C ASP A 57 4.16 -2.60 9.47
N ILE A 58 3.84 -1.69 8.54
CA ILE A 58 3.72 -2.02 7.11
C ILE A 58 5.14 -2.28 6.58
N MET A 59 5.26 -3.31 5.74
CA MET A 59 6.51 -3.93 5.28
C MET A 59 7.50 -3.05 4.50
N GLY A 60 7.33 -1.72 4.43
CA GLY A 60 8.29 -0.82 3.76
C GLY A 60 9.63 -0.69 4.47
N GLY A 61 9.73 -1.11 5.75
CA GLY A 61 10.91 -0.83 6.56
C GLY A 61 11.05 0.67 6.85
N ARG A 62 11.99 1.03 7.74
CA ARG A 62 12.19 2.43 8.15
C ARG A 62 12.93 3.26 7.09
N ASP A 63 13.73 2.60 6.27
CA ASP A 63 14.73 3.25 5.42
C ASP A 63 14.36 3.23 3.92
N LEU A 64 13.38 2.42 3.51
CA LEU A 64 12.87 2.30 2.14
C LEU A 64 11.35 2.58 2.09
N THR A 65 10.96 3.82 2.33
CA THR A 65 9.56 4.23 2.52
C THR A 65 8.75 4.44 1.24
N THR A 66 9.06 3.72 0.16
CA THR A 66 8.28 3.86 -1.09
C THR A 66 7.07 2.93 -1.07
N CYS A 67 5.89 3.54 -1.17
CA CYS A 67 4.64 2.82 -1.33
C CYS A 67 3.77 3.44 -2.44
N ILE A 68 2.84 2.65 -2.97
CA ILE A 68 1.82 3.10 -3.92
C ILE A 68 0.51 2.37 -3.64
N ALA A 69 -0.63 3.05 -3.78
CA ALA A 69 -1.95 2.46 -3.54
C ALA A 69 -2.83 2.44 -4.80
N PHE A 70 -3.56 1.35 -4.97
CA PHE A 70 -4.52 1.16 -6.07
C PHE A 70 -5.88 0.71 -5.53
N ALA A 71 -6.96 1.23 -6.10
CA ALA A 71 -8.30 0.72 -5.80
C ALA A 71 -8.40 -0.76 -6.21
N LYS A 72 -8.98 -1.60 -5.34
CA LYS A 72 -9.23 -3.00 -5.66
C LYS A 72 -10.31 -3.06 -6.75
N PRO A 73 -10.06 -3.71 -7.91
CA PRO A 73 -11.08 -3.89 -8.94
C PRO A 73 -12.33 -4.58 -8.37
N GLY A 74 -13.49 -4.08 -8.79
CA GLY A 74 -14.80 -4.56 -8.31
C GLY A 74 -15.17 -4.15 -6.88
N SER A 75 -14.43 -3.20 -6.27
CA SER A 75 -14.74 -2.70 -4.94
C SER A 75 -14.58 -1.19 -4.82
N SER A 76 -15.58 -0.53 -4.24
CA SER A 76 -15.52 0.90 -3.91
C SER A 76 -14.85 1.19 -2.55
N ARG A 77 -14.54 0.13 -1.79
CA ARG A 77 -14.12 0.23 -0.37
C ARG A 77 -12.72 -0.30 -0.10
N PHE A 78 -12.13 -1.07 -1.01
CA PHE A 78 -10.85 -1.73 -0.77
C PHE A 78 -9.76 -1.16 -1.67
N TYR A 79 -8.55 -1.04 -1.12
CA TYR A 79 -7.35 -0.62 -1.83
C TYR A 79 -6.23 -1.60 -1.53
N TYR A 80 -5.40 -1.88 -2.53
CA TYR A 80 -4.09 -2.48 -2.33
C TYR A 80 -3.09 -1.37 -2.04
N LEU A 81 -2.23 -1.56 -1.04
CA LEU A 81 -1.05 -0.74 -0.79
C LEU A 81 0.17 -1.61 -1.05
N PHE A 82 0.89 -1.31 -2.10
CA PHE A 82 2.14 -1.96 -2.46
C PHE A 82 3.30 -1.22 -1.80
N THR A 83 4.23 -1.98 -1.24
CA THR A 83 5.43 -1.47 -0.57
C THR A 83 6.64 -2.23 -1.08
N VAL A 84 7.77 -1.53 -1.16
CA VAL A 84 9.08 -2.16 -1.33
C VAL A 84 9.81 -2.01 -0.01
N GLY A 85 10.35 -3.09 0.54
CA GLY A 85 11.07 -3.04 1.81
C GLY A 85 11.90 -4.28 2.07
N GLU A 86 12.50 -4.35 3.25
CA GLU A 86 13.39 -5.44 3.63
C GLU A 86 12.59 -6.57 4.31
N ALA A 87 12.83 -7.82 3.91
CA ALA A 87 12.24 -8.94 4.65
C ALA A 87 12.88 -9.10 6.03
N PRO A 88 12.10 -9.46 7.06
CA PRO A 88 12.66 -9.82 8.36
C PRO A 88 13.66 -10.98 8.24
N GLY A 89 14.88 -10.80 8.77
CA GLY A 89 15.83 -11.91 9.01
C GLY A 89 16.74 -12.33 7.85
N GLY A 90 16.81 -11.57 6.75
CA GLY A 90 17.80 -11.81 5.69
C GLY A 90 19.15 -11.16 5.97
N THR A 91 20.24 -11.93 5.94
CA THR A 91 21.61 -11.39 5.90
C THR A 91 22.30 -11.88 4.63
N PRO A 92 22.64 -11.01 3.66
CA PRO A 92 22.37 -9.56 3.60
C PRO A 92 20.86 -9.25 3.47
N PRO A 93 20.42 -8.02 3.83
CA PRO A 93 19.03 -7.61 3.66
C PRO A 93 18.63 -7.75 2.19
N ARG A 94 17.57 -8.50 1.95
CA ARG A 94 17.00 -8.68 0.62
C ARG A 94 15.79 -7.77 0.52
N VAL A 95 15.76 -6.98 -0.55
CA VAL A 95 14.63 -6.10 -0.89
C VAL A 95 13.54 -6.95 -1.52
N TYR A 96 12.30 -6.80 -1.06
CA TYR A 96 11.14 -7.48 -1.61
C TYR A 96 9.96 -6.53 -1.77
N GLY A 97 9.11 -6.84 -2.74
CA GLY A 97 7.78 -6.28 -2.82
C GLY A 97 6.83 -7.00 -1.88
N GLY A 98 5.97 -6.26 -1.18
CA GLY A 98 4.79 -6.81 -0.54
C GLY A 98 3.58 -5.89 -0.67
N TYR A 99 2.43 -6.38 -0.22
CA TYR A 99 1.22 -5.58 -0.20
C TYR A 99 0.42 -5.71 1.09
N ALA A 100 -0.39 -4.69 1.33
CA ALA A 100 -1.44 -4.66 2.34
C ALA A 100 -2.79 -4.35 1.67
N MET A 101 -3.89 -4.73 2.31
CA MET A 101 -5.25 -4.37 1.89
C MET A 101 -5.88 -3.41 2.89
N ILE A 102 -6.21 -2.22 2.41
CA ILE A 102 -6.87 -1.16 3.17
C ILE A 102 -8.37 -1.20 2.87
N CYS A 103 -9.19 -1.15 3.92
CA CYS A 103 -10.64 -1.06 3.81
C CYS A 103 -11.12 0.30 4.34
N ARG A 104 -11.89 1.04 3.55
CA ARG A 104 -12.56 2.29 3.94
C ARG A 104 -13.86 2.03 4.73
N ALA A 105 -13.79 1.21 5.77
CA ALA A 105 -14.92 0.97 6.69
C ALA A 105 -15.00 2.05 7.81
N ASN A 106 -15.99 1.92 8.70
CA ASN A 106 -16.11 2.68 9.95
C ASN A 106 -16.20 4.20 9.78
N GLY A 107 -17.12 4.69 8.93
CA GLY A 107 -17.36 6.13 8.79
C GLY A 107 -16.17 6.93 8.23
N GLY A 108 -15.27 6.28 7.49
CA GLY A 108 -14.10 6.92 6.88
C GLY A 108 -12.81 6.81 7.70
N LEU A 109 -12.84 6.15 8.87
CA LEU A 109 -11.64 5.88 9.66
C LEU A 109 -10.80 4.72 9.09
N GLY A 110 -11.45 3.79 8.40
CA GLY A 110 -10.80 2.67 7.73
C GLY A 110 -10.09 1.68 8.67
N LYS A 111 -9.53 0.63 8.07
CA LYS A 111 -8.63 -0.34 8.72
C LYS A 111 -7.76 -1.04 7.70
N VAL A 112 -6.57 -1.49 8.12
CA VAL A 112 -5.76 -2.43 7.36
C VAL A 112 -6.24 -3.85 7.68
N THR A 113 -6.74 -4.56 6.67
CA THR A 113 -7.37 -5.88 6.79
C THR A 113 -6.40 -7.04 6.57
N VAL A 114 -5.42 -6.83 5.69
CA VAL A 114 -4.33 -7.75 5.39
C VAL A 114 -3.08 -6.90 5.31
N LYS A 115 -1.95 -7.36 5.84
CA LYS A 115 -0.67 -6.64 5.73
C LYS A 115 0.49 -7.60 5.53
N ASN A 116 1.55 -7.09 4.92
CA ASN A 116 2.86 -7.74 4.82
C ASN A 116 2.79 -9.08 4.07
N ILE A 117 1.95 -9.14 3.02
CA ILE A 117 1.95 -10.29 2.12
C ILE A 117 3.05 -10.08 1.10
N MET A 118 4.03 -10.96 1.10
CA MET A 118 5.11 -10.99 0.12
C MET A 118 4.50 -11.22 -1.27
N MET A 119 4.86 -10.39 -2.24
CA MET A 119 4.64 -10.74 -3.63
C MET A 119 5.70 -11.77 -3.99
N ASP A 120 5.25 -12.98 -4.33
CA ASP A 120 6.14 -14.00 -4.86
C ASP A 120 6.91 -13.40 -6.04
N GLN A 121 8.24 -13.40 -5.91
CA GLN A 121 9.14 -12.93 -6.95
C GLN A 121 9.10 -13.98 -8.04
N GLY A 122 8.09 -13.90 -8.91
CA GLY A 122 7.72 -14.92 -9.90
C GLY A 122 8.81 -15.94 -10.17
N ARG A 123 8.73 -17.10 -9.50
CA ARG A 123 9.24 -18.31 -10.13
C ARG A 123 8.26 -18.66 -11.24
N CYS A 124 8.45 -18.00 -12.38
CA CYS A 124 8.03 -18.54 -13.65
C CYS A 124 8.95 -19.73 -13.99
N TYR A 125 8.98 -20.78 -13.16
CA TYR A 125 9.51 -22.08 -13.56
C TYR A 125 8.32 -23.00 -13.79
N GLY A 126 7.66 -22.76 -14.93
CA GLY A 126 7.20 -23.88 -15.72
C GLY A 126 8.43 -24.56 -16.30
N SER A 127 9.10 -25.42 -15.53
CA SER A 127 9.74 -26.57 -16.16
C SER A 127 8.60 -27.52 -16.49
N VAL A 128 8.21 -27.53 -17.76
CA VAL A 128 7.37 -28.58 -18.32
C VAL A 128 8.17 -29.89 -18.32
N ASP A 129 8.37 -30.50 -17.15
CA ASP A 129 8.75 -31.91 -17.08
C ASP A 129 7.47 -32.73 -17.27
N GLY A 130 6.98 -32.70 -18.50
CA GLY A 130 6.01 -33.65 -18.99
C GLY A 130 6.65 -35.04 -19.04
N HIS A 131 6.69 -35.73 -17.91
CA HIS A 131 6.75 -37.19 -17.91
C HIS A 131 5.40 -37.71 -18.39
N PHE A 132 5.21 -37.70 -19.71
CA PHE A 132 4.15 -38.45 -20.36
C PHE A 132 4.55 -39.93 -20.26
N SER A 133 3.89 -40.65 -19.34
CA SER A 133 3.96 -42.10 -19.26
C SER A 133 3.51 -42.69 -20.59
N GLN A 134 4.47 -43.18 -21.39
CA GLN A 134 4.17 -44.07 -22.51
C GLN A 134 3.73 -45.41 -21.92
N LYS A 135 2.49 -45.79 -22.26
CA LYS A 135 1.88 -47.09 -21.98
C LYS A 135 2.81 -48.21 -22.44
N GLN A 136 3.00 -49.20 -21.57
CA GLN A 136 3.47 -50.52 -21.94
C GLN A 136 2.42 -51.21 -22.83
N SER A 137 2.83 -51.64 -24.02
CA SER A 137 2.44 -52.92 -24.63
C SER A 137 3.66 -53.49 -25.35
#